data_AF-A0A355WEU4-F1
#
_entry.id   AF-A0A355WEU4-F1
#
_cell.length_a   1.000
_cell.length_b   1.000
_cell.length_c   1.000
_cell.angle_alpha   90.00
_cell.angle_beta   90.00
_cell.angle_gamma   90.00
#
_symmetry.space_group_name_H-M   'P 1'
#
loop_
_entity.id
_entity.type
_entity.pdbx_description
1 polymer ?
#
loop_
_entity_poly.entity_id
_entity_poly.type
_entity_poly.pdbx_seq_one_letter_code
_entity_poly.pdbx_strand_id
1 'polypeptide(L)' 'NPGSGRGQSIARRLPPTERRALDILDAKDHWTKLEIRKQYKSLVKDLHPDLNGGNRSDEDRLQEVVWAWEQIKESR' A
#
# COMPACT_ATOMS: atom_id res chain seq x y z
N ASN A 1 9.93 1.34 -27.10
CA ASN A 1 10.17 2.06 -25.84
C ASN A 1 8.90 2.10 -25.01
N PRO A 2 8.78 1.39 -23.88
CA PRO A 2 7.82 1.76 -22.85
C PRO A 2 8.54 2.57 -21.77
N GLY A 3 7.98 3.75 -21.47
CA GLY A 3 8.58 4.74 -20.57
C GLY A 3 8.46 4.36 -19.10
N SER A 4 9.59 4.04 -18.49
CA SER A 4 9.78 4.06 -17.03
C SER A 4 10.16 5.47 -16.61
N GLY A 5 9.15 6.31 -16.41
CA GLY A 5 9.31 7.69 -15.97
C GLY A 5 8.68 7.93 -14.60
N ARG A 6 9.06 7.17 -13.57
CA ARG A 6 8.79 7.56 -12.17
C ARG A 6 9.92 8.48 -11.70
N GLY A 7 9.91 9.68 -12.24
CA GLY A 7 10.67 10.79 -11.71
C GLY A 7 9.76 11.61 -10.80
N GLN A 8 10.16 11.82 -9.55
CA GLN A 8 10.60 13.13 -9.07
C GLN A 8 10.56 13.19 -7.55
N SER A 9 11.74 13.08 -6.97
CA SER A 9 12.13 13.73 -5.73
C SER A 9 11.87 15.24 -5.83
N ILE A 10 10.74 15.71 -5.30
CA ILE A 10 10.51 17.12 -4.96
C ILE A 10 10.05 17.18 -3.51
N ALA A 11 10.93 17.66 -2.63
CA ALA A 11 10.65 17.91 -1.24
C ALA A 11 9.54 18.97 -1.06
N ARG A 12 8.45 18.62 -0.36
CA ARG A 12 7.75 19.41 0.70
C ARG A 12 6.27 18.99 0.82
N ARG A 13 5.90 18.55 2.03
CA ARG A 13 4.62 17.96 2.47
C ARG A 13 4.45 16.53 1.98
N LEU A 14 4.19 15.62 2.92
CA LEU A 14 3.81 14.24 2.65
C LEU A 14 2.76 14.25 1.53
N PRO A 15 3.00 13.55 0.40
CA PRO A 15 2.02 13.54 -0.67
C PRO A 15 0.72 12.95 -0.11
N PRO A 16 -0.45 13.48 -0.49
CA PRO A 16 -1.75 12.99 0.00
C PRO A 16 -1.93 11.48 -0.22
N THR A 17 -1.21 10.91 -1.19
CA THR A 17 -1.12 9.49 -1.46
C THR A 17 -0.48 8.69 -0.32
N GLU A 18 0.56 9.19 0.36
CA GLU A 18 1.18 8.48 1.50
C GLU A 18 0.21 8.40 2.69
N ARG A 19 -0.48 9.50 2.99
CA ARG A 19 -1.49 9.51 4.06
C ARG A 19 -2.63 8.53 3.78
N ARG A 20 -3.11 8.51 2.53
CA ARG A 20 -4.13 7.52 2.11
C ARG A 20 -3.59 6.10 2.16
N ALA A 21 -2.32 5.89 1.80
CA ALA A 21 -1.70 4.57 1.86
C ALA A 21 -1.58 4.06 3.31
N LEU A 22 -1.22 4.92 4.26
CA LEU A 22 -1.22 4.56 5.68
C LEU A 22 -2.61 4.16 6.18
N ASP A 23 -3.65 4.91 5.78
CA ASP A 23 -5.04 4.61 6.13
C ASP A 23 -5.50 3.25 5.56
N ILE A 24 -5.21 2.97 4.29
CA ILE A 24 -5.55 1.68 3.65
C ILE A 24 -4.83 0.51 4.32
N LEU A 25 -3.55 0.68 4.67
CA LEU A 25 -2.76 -0.34 5.34
C LEU A 25 -3.08 -0.46 6.84
N ASP A 26 -4.00 0.36 7.35
CA ASP A 26 -4.28 0.51 8.79
C ASP A 26 -2.97 0.70 9.60
N ALA A 27 -2.03 1.44 9.01
CA ALA A 27 -0.70 1.67 9.54
C ALA A 27 -0.58 3.07 10.15
N LYS A 28 0.24 3.19 11.19
CA LYS A 28 0.46 4.48 11.87
C LYS A 28 1.63 5.24 11.25
N ASP A 29 1.62 6.56 11.36
CA ASP A 29 2.64 7.47 10.79
C ASP A 29 4.05 7.23 11.36
N HIS A 30 4.13 6.83 12.63
CA HIS A 30 5.37 6.54 13.33
C HIS A 30 5.92 5.15 13.02
N TRP A 31 5.21 4.32 12.27
CA TRP A 31 5.69 2.99 11.91
C TRP A 31 6.83 3.06 10.92
N THR A 32 7.79 2.17 11.11
CA THR A 32 8.89 1.96 10.18
C THR A 32 8.42 1.15 8.97
N LYS A 33 9.15 1.26 7.86
CA LYS A 33 8.89 0.49 6.64
C LYS A 33 8.80 -1.02 6.89
N LEU A 34 9.54 -1.54 7.88
CA LEU A 34 9.50 -2.94 8.29
C LEU A 34 8.18 -3.33 8.96
N GLU A 35 7.66 -2.48 9.83
CA GLU A 35 6.38 -2.70 10.52
C GLU A 35 5.21 -2.63 9.53
N ILE A 36 5.20 -1.60 8.67
CA ILE A 36 4.21 -1.47 7.59
C ILE A 36 4.22 -2.70 6.67
N ARG A 37 5.41 -3.23 6.34
CA ARG A 37 5.53 -4.45 5.54
C ARG A 37 4.94 -5.68 6.22
N LYS A 38 5.07 -5.80 7.55
CA LYS A 38 4.45 -6.89 8.32
C LYS A 38 2.93 -6.78 8.28
N GLN A 39 2.40 -5.57 8.46
CA GLN A 39 0.96 -5.30 8.39
C GLN A 39 0.39 -5.60 7.00
N TYR A 40 1.05 -5.12 5.94
CA TYR A 40 0.72 -5.46 4.55
C TYR A 40 0.60 -6.96 4.33
N LYS A 41 1.57 -7.75 4.82
CA LYS A 41 1.53 -9.22 4.70
C LYS A 41 0.38 -9.86 5.47
N SER A 42 -0.07 -9.27 6.58
CA SER A 42 -1.26 -9.75 7.30
C SER A 42 -2.50 -9.48 6.47
N LEU A 43 -2.70 -8.23 6.05
CA LEU A 43 -3.86 -7.82 5.24
C LEU A 43 -4.02 -8.65 3.96
N VAL A 44 -2.92 -8.93 3.25
CA VAL A 44 -2.95 -9.77 2.04
C VAL A 44 -3.40 -11.20 2.34
N LYS A 45 -3.07 -11.74 3.53
CA LYS A 45 -3.53 -13.08 3.95
C LYS A 45 -4.99 -13.05 4.37
N ASP A 46 -5.41 -12.01 5.08
CA ASP A 46 -6.79 -11.85 5.55
C ASP A 46 -7.76 -11.61 4.37
N LEU A 47 -7.29 -10.92 3.32
CA LEU A 47 -8.02 -10.64 2.08
C LEU A 47 -7.80 -11.72 1.00
N HIS A 48 -7.20 -12.86 1.35
CA HIS A 48 -6.86 -13.85 0.35
C HIS A 48 -8.14 -14.49 -0.23
N PRO A 49 -8.33 -14.48 -1.56
CA PRO A 49 -9.56 -14.95 -2.19
C PRO A 49 -9.85 -16.44 -1.93
N ASP A 50 -8.83 -17.22 -1.62
CA ASP A 50 -8.94 -18.64 -1.28
C ASP A 50 -9.67 -18.87 0.06
N LEU A 51 -9.60 -17.90 0.98
CA LEU A 51 -10.32 -17.93 2.26
C LEU A 51 -11.69 -17.26 2.16
N ASN A 52 -11.83 -16.25 1.30
CA ASN A 52 -13.05 -15.44 1.15
C ASN A 52 -13.90 -15.82 -0.08
N GLY A 53 -13.61 -16.96 -0.73
CA GLY A 53 -14.42 -17.50 -1.82
C GLY A 53 -14.40 -16.70 -3.13
N GLY A 54 -13.37 -15.87 -3.37
CA GLY A 54 -13.24 -15.07 -4.58
C GLY A 54 -14.22 -13.90 -4.69
N ASN A 55 -14.64 -13.33 -3.56
CA ASN A 55 -15.50 -12.15 -3.54
C ASN A 55 -14.79 -10.94 -4.17
N ARG A 56 -15.48 -10.24 -5.07
CA ARG A 56 -14.97 -9.02 -5.73
C ARG A 56 -14.53 -7.92 -4.76
N SER A 57 -15.16 -7.84 -3.59
CA SER A 57 -14.82 -6.85 -2.56
C SER A 57 -13.44 -7.08 -1.96
N ASP A 58 -13.01 -8.34 -1.82
CA ASP A 58 -11.67 -8.68 -1.34
C ASP A 58 -10.61 -8.39 -2.39
N GLU A 59 -10.91 -8.61 -3.67
CA GLU A 59 -10.01 -8.24 -4.78
C GLU A 59 -9.78 -6.72 -4.84
N ASP A 60 -10.84 -5.92 -4.76
CA ASP A 60 -10.74 -4.45 -4.75
C ASP A 60 -9.88 -3.98 -3.56
N ARG A 61 -10.15 -4.54 -2.37
CA ARG A 61 -9.38 -4.23 -1.17
C ARG A 61 -7.92 -4.66 -1.27
N LEU A 62 -7.65 -5.82 -1.87
CA LEU A 62 -6.29 -6.30 -2.11
C LEU A 62 -5.53 -5.36 -3.05
N GLN A 63 -6.18 -4.87 -4.11
CA GLN A 63 -5.59 -3.87 -5.00
C GLN A 63 -5.27 -2.56 -4.28
N GLU A 64 -6.17 -2.07 -3.42
CA GLU A 64 -5.90 -0.89 -2.59
C GLU A 64 -4.67 -1.11 -1.69
N VAL A 65 -4.59 -2.25 -1.01
CA VAL A 65 -3.50 -2.62 -0.09
C VAL A 65 -2.15 -2.72 -0.83
N VAL A 66 -2.14 -3.30 -2.03
CA VAL A 66 -0.93 -3.38 -2.88
C VAL A 66 -0.51 -1.99 -3.36
N TRP A 67 -1.46 -1.17 -3.82
CA TRP A 67 -1.19 0.21 -4.24
C TRP A 67 -0.58 1.03 -3.10
N ALA A 68 -1.16 0.93 -1.91
CA ALA A 68 -0.70 1.63 -0.72
C ALA A 68 0.75 1.24 -0.35
N TRP A 69 1.07 -0.05 -0.37
CA TRP A 69 2.45 -0.52 -0.11
C TRP A 69 3.46 0.05 -1.12
N GLU A 70 3.11 0.12 -2.41
CA GLU A 70 3.98 0.74 -3.42
C GLU A 70 4.19 2.24 -3.17
N GLN A 71 3.18 2.99 -2.70
CA GLN A 71 3.34 4.39 -2.31
C GLN A 71 4.33 4.56 -1.15
N ILE A 72 4.15 3.79 -0.07
CA ILE A 72 5.05 3.87 1.10
C ILE A 72 6.47 3.45 0.71
N LYS A 73 6.61 2.43 -0.14
CA LYS A 73 7.91 1.90 -0.55
C LYS A 73 8.73 2.89 -1.39
N GLU A 74 8.06 3.71 -2.21
CA GLU A 74 8.70 4.74 -3.04
C GLU A 74 8.97 6.03 -2.25
N SER A 75 8.13 6.36 -1.27
CA SER A 75 8.27 7.58 -0.45
C SER A 75 9.31 7.47 0.69
N ARG A 76 9.45 6.28 1.29
CA ARG A 76 10.39 5.99 2.41
C ARG A 76 11.51 5.04 2.01
#